data_AF-A0A971HX38-F1
#
_entry.id   AF-A0A971HX38-F1
#
_cell.length_a   1.000
_cell.length_b   1.000
_cell.length_c   1.000
_cell.angle_alpha   90.00
_cell.angle_beta   90.00
_cell.angle_gamma   90.00
#
_symmetry.space_group_name_H-M   'P 1'
#
loop_
_entity.id
_entity.type
_entity.pdbx_description
1 polymer ?
#
loop_
_entity_poly.entity_id
_entity_poly.type
_entity_poly.pdbx_seq_one_letter_code
_entity_poly.pdbx_strand_id
1 'polypeptide(L)' 'MQYAEKDLPVRLADGEILVLDNGSEIRWESNGEAKAVFVGDSFEPNFELFPGMEESLTVEGRTYVLTAFFENALEVKRA' A
#
# COMPACT_ATOMS: atom_id res chain seq x y z
N MET A 1 -2.06 -8.95 9.70
CA MET A 1 -3.54 -8.93 9.56
C MET A 1 -3.87 -8.76 8.09
N GLN A 2 -5.08 -9.12 7.64
CA GLN A 2 -5.51 -8.94 6.26
C GLN A 2 -6.77 -8.08 6.21
N TYR A 3 -6.75 -7.05 5.37
CA TYR A 3 -7.88 -6.17 5.06
C TYR A 3 -8.43 -6.50 3.68
N ALA A 4 -9.70 -6.14 3.44
CA ALA A 4 -10.34 -6.21 2.13
C ALA A 4 -10.55 -4.81 1.55
N GLU A 5 -10.72 -4.69 0.22
CA GLU A 5 -10.93 -3.40 -0.45
C GLU A 5 -12.09 -2.57 0.15
N LYS A 6 -13.15 -3.24 0.61
CA LYS A 6 -14.30 -2.59 1.26
C LYS A 6 -13.96 -1.89 2.59
N ASP A 7 -12.80 -2.20 3.18
CA ASP A 7 -12.35 -1.62 4.45
C ASP A 7 -11.66 -0.26 4.24
N LEU A 8 -11.42 0.14 2.98
CA LEU A 8 -10.81 1.43 2.65
C LEU A 8 -11.61 2.62 3.22
N PRO A 9 -10.95 3.65 3.78
CA PRO A 9 -9.49 3.78 3.91
C PRO A 9 -8.91 2.94 5.06
N VAL A 10 -7.74 2.34 4.84
CA VAL A 10 -7.03 1.54 5.85
C VAL A 10 -5.61 2.05 6.06
N ARG A 11 -5.07 1.82 7.26
CA ARG A 11 -3.66 2.01 7.58
C ARG A 11 -3.02 0.65 7.78
N LEU A 12 -2.16 0.26 6.86
CA LEU A 12 -1.41 -0.98 6.90
C LEU A 12 -0.16 -0.79 7.75
N ALA A 13 0.01 -1.58 8.80
CA ALA A 13 1.30 -1.77 9.45
C ALA A 13 2.19 -2.73 8.63
N ASP A 14 3.49 -2.76 8.93
CA ASP A 14 4.43 -3.74 8.38
C ASP A 14 3.92 -5.17 8.62
N GLY A 15 3.92 -5.99 7.57
CA GLY A 15 3.36 -7.34 7.56
C GLY A 15 1.84 -7.43 7.46
N GLU A 16 1.13 -6.30 7.34
CA GLU A 16 -0.30 -6.28 6.99
C GLU A 16 -0.51 -6.12 5.49
N ILE A 17 -1.60 -6.71 5.00
CA ILE A 17 -1.91 -6.80 3.57
C ILE A 17 -3.33 -6.32 3.33
N LEU A 18 -3.52 -5.51 2.30
CA LEU A 18 -4.83 -5.19 1.73
C LEU A 18 -5.06 -6.04 0.48
N VAL A 19 -6.14 -6.81 0.45
CA VAL A 19 -6.54 -7.56 -0.75
C VAL A 19 -7.65 -6.81 -1.49
N LEU A 20 -7.35 -6.47 -2.74
CA LEU A 20 -8.28 -5.80 -3.65
C LEU A 20 -9.31 -6.79 -4.20
N ASP A 21 -10.43 -6.28 -4.72
CA ASP A 21 -11.54 -7.11 -5.23
C ASP A 21 -11.13 -8.03 -6.39
N ASN A 22 -10.05 -7.65 -7.11
CA ASN A 22 -9.49 -8.46 -8.19
C ASN A 22 -8.48 -9.52 -7.71
N GLY A 23 -8.24 -9.62 -6.40
CA GLY A 23 -7.29 -10.54 -5.79
C GLY A 23 -5.84 -10.04 -5.75
N SER A 24 -5.55 -8.84 -6.28
CA SER A 24 -4.24 -8.21 -6.10
C SER A 24 -4.03 -7.78 -4.65
N GLU A 25 -2.81 -7.87 -4.17
CA GLU A 25 -2.45 -7.50 -2.80
C GLU A 25 -1.68 -6.17 -2.80
N ILE A 26 -1.95 -5.29 -1.84
CA ILE A 26 -1.12 -4.13 -1.52
C ILE A 26 -0.49 -4.39 -0.16
N ARG A 27 0.83 -4.36 -0.11
CA ARG A 27 1.63 -4.50 1.11
C ARG A 27 2.85 -3.60 1.03
N TRP A 28 3.51 -3.41 2.15
CA TRP A 28 4.79 -2.70 2.18
C TRP A 28 5.75 -3.36 3.15
N GLU A 29 7.03 -3.13 2.90
CA GLU A 29 8.14 -3.53 3.76
C GLU A 29 9.02 -2.31 4.06
N SER A 30 9.60 -2.27 5.25
CA SER A 30 10.55 -1.22 5.61
C SER A 30 11.85 -1.35 4.80
N ASN A 31 12.25 -0.28 4.11
CA ASN A 31 13.56 -0.16 3.49
C ASN A 31 14.26 1.12 4.00
N GLY A 32 14.96 1.00 5.14
CA GLY A 32 15.48 2.16 5.85
C GLY A 32 14.34 3.04 6.36
N GLU A 33 14.31 4.31 5.94
CA GLU A 33 13.21 5.23 6.25
C GLU A 33 12.04 5.13 5.25
N ALA A 34 12.25 4.53 4.08
CA ALA A 34 11.22 4.41 3.07
C ALA A 34 10.32 3.19 3.31
N LYS A 35 9.11 3.26 2.75
CA LYS A 35 8.19 2.13 2.61
C LYS A 35 8.29 1.63 1.18
N ALA A 36 8.87 0.44 1.00
CA ALA A 36 8.88 -0.25 -0.28
C ALA A 36 7.51 -0.88 -0.49
N VAL A 37 6.75 -0.38 -1.48
CA VAL A 37 5.36 -0.78 -1.74
C VAL A 37 5.33 -1.86 -2.81
N PHE A 38 4.60 -2.94 -2.54
CA PHE A 38 4.41 -4.06 -3.44
C PHE A 38 2.93 -4.19 -3.80
N VAL A 39 2.69 -4.46 -5.08
CA VAL A 39 1.35 -4.65 -5.66
C VAL A 39 1.31 -5.98 -6.38
N GLY A 40 0.35 -6.84 -6.03
CA GLY A 40 0.25 -8.20 -6.57
C GLY A 40 1.27 -9.16 -5.94
N ASP A 41 1.79 -10.08 -6.76
CA ASP A 41 2.70 -11.17 -6.36
C ASP A 41 4.18 -10.87 -6.67
N SER A 42 4.52 -9.62 -6.96
CA SER A 42 5.90 -9.22 -7.26
C SER A 42 6.84 -9.41 -6.07
N PHE A 43 8.07 -9.85 -6.38
CA PHE A 43 9.21 -9.90 -5.45
C PHE A 43 10.00 -8.60 -5.41
N GLU A 44 9.80 -7.70 -6.38
CA GLU A 44 10.41 -6.38 -6.43
C GLU A 44 9.36 -5.30 -6.08
N PRO A 45 9.74 -4.25 -5.33
CA PRO A 45 8.81 -3.18 -5.01
C PRO A 45 8.45 -2.40 -6.27
N ASN A 46 7.18 -2.00 -6.38
CA ASN A 46 6.71 -1.16 -7.47
C ASN A 46 7.29 0.26 -7.37
N PHE A 47 7.42 0.77 -6.15
CA PHE A 47 8.01 2.06 -5.82
C PHE A 47 8.31 2.15 -4.31
N GLU A 48 9.02 3.22 -3.93
CA GLU A 48 9.34 3.52 -2.54
C GLU A 48 8.79 4.89 -2.15
N LEU A 49 8.19 4.98 -0.96
CA LEU A 49 7.68 6.24 -0.41
C LEU A 49 8.40 6.58 0.89
N PHE A 50 8.98 7.78 0.93
CA PHE A 50 9.45 8.35 2.19
C PHE A 50 8.28 8.91 3.01
N PRO A 51 8.43 9.02 4.34
CA PRO A 51 7.42 9.62 5.19
C PRO A 51 6.97 10.99 4.70
N GLY A 52 5.65 11.21 4.63
CA GLY A 52 5.04 12.43 4.11
C GLY A 52 4.85 12.46 2.59
N MET A 53 5.34 11.45 1.86
CA MET A 53 5.05 11.31 0.43
C MET A 53 3.71 10.60 0.19
N GLU A 54 3.10 10.96 -0.93
CA GLU A 54 1.88 10.36 -1.45
C GLU A 54 2.10 9.96 -2.91
N GLU A 55 1.58 8.80 -3.31
CA GLU A 55 1.66 8.30 -4.69
C GLU A 55 0.32 7.69 -5.12
N SER A 56 -0.01 7.85 -6.41
CA SER A 56 -1.23 7.31 -6.99
C SER A 56 -0.95 6.05 -7.79
N LEU A 57 -1.59 4.95 -7.41
CA LEU A 57 -1.47 3.67 -8.08
C LEU A 57 -2.77 3.34 -8.80
N THR A 58 -2.69 2.90 -10.06
CA THR A 58 -3.86 2.37 -10.78
C THR A 58 -3.75 0.85 -10.92
N VAL A 59 -4.74 0.14 -10.40
CA VAL A 59 -4.88 -1.32 -10.53
C VAL A 59 -6.20 -1.60 -11.24
N GLU A 60 -6.15 -2.24 -12.41
CA GLU A 60 -7.32 -2.58 -13.24
C GLU A 60 -8.34 -1.44 -13.42
N GLY A 61 -7.85 -0.23 -13.66
CA GLY A 61 -8.67 0.96 -13.91
C GLY A 61 -9.26 1.61 -12.65
N ARG A 62 -8.92 1.14 -11.45
CA ARG A 62 -9.22 1.81 -10.18
C ARG A 62 -7.96 2.50 -9.68
N THR A 63 -8.09 3.76 -9.25
CA THR A 63 -6.97 4.54 -8.71
C THR A 63 -7.06 4.59 -7.18
N TYR A 64 -5.93 4.30 -6.55
CA TYR A 64 -5.71 4.34 -5.12
C TYR A 64 -4.64 5.37 -4.82
N VAL A 65 -4.76 6.00 -3.67
CA VAL A 65 -3.80 6.96 -3.16
C VAL A 65 -3.16 6.37 -1.92
N LEU A 66 -1.83 6.30 -1.94
CA LEU A 66 -1.03 5.72 -0.88
C LEU A 66 -0.20 6.80 -0.21
N THR A 67 -0.32 6.93 1.12
CA THR A 67 0.42 7.93 1.90
C THR A 67 1.31 7.23 2.91
N ALA A 68 2.62 7.47 2.84
CA ALA A 68 3.58 6.91 3.79
C ALA A 68 3.71 7.80 5.03
N PHE A 69 3.60 7.20 6.21
CA PHE A 69 3.81 7.90 7.49
C PHE A 69 5.17 7.57 8.11
N PHE A 70 5.60 8.42 9.02
CA PHE A 70 6.82 8.19 9.81
C PHE A 70 6.65 6.99 10.75
N GLU A 71 5.41 6.77 11.23
CA GLU A 71 5.09 5.58 12.00
C GLU A 71 5.08 4.31 11.12
N ASN A 72 4.83 3.18 11.77
CA ASN A 72 4.58 1.90 11.12
C ASN A 72 3.21 1.89 10.41
N ALA A 73 3.01 2.77 9.42
CA ALA A 73 1.72 2.95 8.76
C ALA A 73 1.86 3.43 7.30
N LEU A 74 1.29 2.68 6.37
CA LEU A 74 0.96 3.14 5.02
C LEU A 74 -0.56 3.27 4.93
N GLU A 75 -1.07 4.46 4.69
CA GLU A 75 -2.51 4.64 4.43
C GLU A 75 -2.80 4.35 2.97
N VAL A 76 -3.88 3.63 2.72
CA VAL A 76 -4.43 3.40 1.38
C VAL A 76 -5.88 3.87 1.37
N LYS A 77 -6.24 4.69 0.38
CA LYS A 77 -7.60 5.18 0.15
C LYS A 77 -7.93 5.15 -1.35
N ARG A 78 -9.21 5.19 -1.71
CA ARG A 78 -9.61 5.43 -3.10
C ARG A 78 -9.35 6.91 -3.45
N ALA A 79 -8.92 7.16 -4.69
CA ALA A 79 -8.79 8.51 -5.24
C ALA A 79 -10.14 9.22 -5.36
#